data_AF-A0AAW1DL36-F1
#
_entry.id   AF-A0AAW1DL36-F1
#
_cell.length_a   1.000
_cell.length_b   1.000
_cell.length_c   1.000
_cell.angle_alpha   90.00
_cell.angle_beta   90.00
_cell.angle_gamma   90.00
#
_symmetry.space_group_name_H-M   'P 1'
#
loop_
_entity.id
_entity.type
_entity.pdbx_description
1 polymer ?
#
loop_
_entity_poly.entity_id
_entity_poly.type
_entity_poly.pdbx_seq_one_letter_code
_entity_poly.pdbx_strand_id
1 'polypeptide(L)'
;MIFKIQKKAVRILFKKLKRDSCKPLFKEHGILTLYSVFIYKNLKKKKKKKKNIEIRSDMHQYNLRNNTNLHIKATRLVKSDKTPSIMSRKLYNKLPIEIKTLEIKIFKKKVISFLINNVFYNINEYLEPKWKVTDFT
;
A
#
# COMPACT_ATOMS: atom_id res chain seq x y z
N MET A 1 2.13 11.80 15.38
CA MET A 1 1.15 12.82 15.84
C MET A 1 -0.11 12.82 14.98
N ILE A 2 0.01 12.95 13.65
CA ILE A 2 -1.13 13.08 12.70
C ILE A 2 -2.16 11.94 12.81
N PHE A 3 -1.75 10.68 12.86
CA PHE A 3 -2.71 9.57 12.95
C PHE A 3 -3.49 9.54 14.28
N LYS A 4 -2.90 10.05 15.38
CA LYS A 4 -3.62 10.18 16.66
C LYS A 4 -4.79 11.16 16.53
N ILE A 5 -4.61 12.25 15.77
CA ILE A 5 -5.64 13.24 15.49
C ILE A 5 -6.76 12.62 14.63
N GLN A 6 -6.42 11.87 13.58
CA GLN A 6 -7.42 11.18 12.75
C GLN A 6 -8.29 10.24 13.61
N LYS A 7 -7.68 9.43 14.48
CA LYS A 7 -8.44 8.56 15.40
C LYS A 7 -9.32 9.34 16.37
N LYS A 8 -8.86 10.50 16.86
CA LYS A 8 -9.66 11.36 17.73
C LYS A 8 -10.90 11.89 16.99
N ALA A 9 -10.73 12.37 15.75
CA ALA A 9 -11.83 12.83 14.92
C ALA A 9 -12.86 11.73 14.64
N VAL A 10 -12.40 10.52 14.26
CA VAL A 10 -13.29 9.36 14.04
C VAL A 10 -14.06 8.99 15.31
N ARG A 11 -13.43 9.01 16.49
CA ARG A 11 -14.13 8.74 17.76
C ARG A 11 -15.22 9.75 18.07
N ILE A 12 -14.93 11.05 17.87
CA ILE A 12 -15.89 12.13 18.11
C ILE A 12 -17.08 11.97 17.16
N LEU A 13 -16.82 11.71 15.87
CA LEU A 13 -17.86 11.55 14.85
C LEU A 13 -18.86 10.43 15.19
N PHE A 14 -18.37 9.30 15.71
CA PHE A 14 -19.18 8.13 16.04
C PHE A 14 -19.51 7.99 17.54
N LYS A 15 -19.31 9.05 18.33
CA LYS A 15 -19.61 9.10 19.77
C LYS A 15 -19.05 7.90 20.55
N LYS A 16 -17.83 7.46 20.25
CA LYS A 16 -17.17 6.32 20.91
C LYS A 16 -16.29 6.76 22.07
N LEU A 17 -16.12 5.86 23.05
CA LEU A 17 -15.30 6.12 24.23
C LEU A 17 -13.81 6.20 23.86
N LYS A 18 -13.02 6.83 24.74
CA LYS A 18 -11.58 7.06 24.53
C LYS A 18 -10.79 5.75 24.35
N ARG A 19 -11.21 4.67 25.02
CA ARG A 19 -10.55 3.36 25.01
C ARG A 19 -11.03 2.46 23.87
N ASP A 20 -12.15 2.79 23.23
CA ASP A 20 -12.69 1.98 22.15
C ASP A 20 -11.73 1.94 20.96
N SER A 21 -11.63 0.76 20.35
CA SER A 21 -10.85 0.58 19.13
C SER A 21 -11.51 1.32 17.97
N CYS A 22 -10.77 2.20 17.30
CA CYS A 22 -11.25 2.81 16.05
C CYS A 22 -11.20 1.86 14.85
N LYS A 23 -10.54 0.70 14.98
CA LYS A 23 -10.30 -0.21 13.86
C LYS A 23 -11.61 -0.67 13.19
N PRO A 24 -12.65 -1.13 13.94
CA PRO A 24 -13.96 -1.43 13.35
C PRO A 24 -14.59 -0.22 12.65
N LEU A 25 -14.54 0.97 13.27
CA LEU A 25 -15.13 2.19 12.70
C LEU A 25 -14.55 2.56 11.33
N PHE A 26 -13.24 2.38 11.15
CA PHE A 26 -12.60 2.62 9.85
C PHE A 26 -13.14 1.66 8.78
N LYS A 27 -13.33 0.38 9.12
CA LYS A 27 -13.85 -0.63 8.19
C LYS A 27 -15.33 -0.41 7.89
N GLU A 28 -16.15 -0.30 8.93
CA GLU A 28 -17.61 -0.15 8.87
C GLU A 28 -18.02 1.09 8.05
N HIS A 29 -17.31 2.20 8.20
CA HIS A 29 -17.61 3.44 7.51
C HIS A 29 -16.78 3.68 6.24
N GLY A 30 -16.00 2.69 5.80
CA GLY A 30 -15.20 2.82 4.57
C GLY A 30 -14.11 3.92 4.64
N ILE A 31 -13.63 4.24 5.84
CA ILE A 31 -12.65 5.31 6.05
C ILE A 31 -11.24 4.75 5.94
N LEU A 32 -10.41 5.33 5.07
CA LEU A 32 -8.99 4.98 5.00
C LEU A 32 -8.21 5.59 6.16
N THR A 33 -7.38 4.78 6.82
CA THR A 33 -6.38 5.28 7.77
C THR A 33 -5.31 6.12 7.06
N LEU A 34 -4.59 6.97 7.81
CA LEU A 34 -3.48 7.76 7.29
C LEU A 34 -2.46 6.89 6.52
N TYR A 35 -2.13 5.71 7.06
CA TYR A 35 -1.21 4.77 6.44
C TYR A 35 -1.79 4.17 5.16
N SER A 36 -3.08 3.81 5.16
CA SER A 36 -3.77 3.33 3.97
C SER A 36 -3.83 4.40 2.87
N VAL A 37 -4.07 5.67 3.22
CA VAL A 37 -4.00 6.80 2.27
C VAL A 37 -2.59 6.94 1.69
N PHE A 38 -1.55 6.84 2.53
CA PHE A 38 -0.16 6.88 2.09
C PHE A 38 0.16 5.74 1.11
N ILE A 39 -0.25 4.51 1.44
CA ILE A 39 -0.06 3.34 0.58
C ILE A 39 -0.77 3.55 -0.75
N TYR A 40 -2.06 3.89 -0.73
CA TYR A 40 -2.86 4.11 -1.92
C TYR A 40 -2.27 5.18 -2.85
N LYS A 41 -1.83 6.32 -2.30
CA LYS A 41 -1.22 7.40 -3.08
C LYS A 41 0.04 6.93 -3.81
N ASN A 42 0.90 6.16 -3.14
CA ASN A 42 2.11 5.59 -3.74
C ASN A 42 1.78 4.57 -4.85
N LEU A 43 0.85 3.65 -4.58
CA LEU A 43 0.40 2.65 -5.55
C LEU A 43 -0.22 3.29 -6.80
N LYS A 44 -1.12 4.27 -6.61
CA LYS A 44 -1.75 5.04 -7.70
C LYS A 44 -0.72 5.79 -8.53
N LYS A 45 0.27 6.42 -7.90
CA LYS A 45 1.36 7.13 -8.59
C LYS A 45 2.21 6.18 -9.44
N LYS A 46 2.55 5.00 -8.91
CA LYS A 46 3.31 3.98 -9.64
C LYS A 46 2.53 3.38 -10.80
N LYS A 47 1.25 3.05 -10.59
CA LYS A 47 0.38 2.53 -11.64
C LYS A 47 0.23 3.50 -12.82
N LYS A 48 0.15 4.81 -12.56
CA LYS A 48 0.12 5.86 -13.60
C LYS A 48 1.44 6.01 -14.37
N LYS A 49 2.57 5.80 -13.70
CA LYS A 49 3.92 5.97 -14.28
C LYS A 49 4.43 4.76 -15.08
N LYS A 50 3.58 3.76 -15.36
CA LYS A 50 3.96 2.48 -15.99
C LYS A 50 4.72 2.58 -17.33
N LYS A 51 4.71 3.73 -18.01
CA LYS A 51 5.45 3.93 -19.27
C LYS A 51 6.99 3.99 -19.12
N ASN A 52 7.52 4.37 -17.94
CA ASN A 52 8.98 4.58 -17.75
C ASN A 52 9.50 3.85 -16.49
N ILE A 53 9.21 2.55 -16.33
CA ILE A 53 9.68 1.82 -15.16
C ILE A 53 10.66 0.74 -15.57
N GLU A 54 11.92 0.89 -15.17
CA GLU A 54 12.94 -0.16 -15.21
C GLU A 54 12.44 -1.35 -14.37
N ILE A 55 12.13 -2.45 -15.07
CA ILE A 55 11.74 -3.71 -14.47
C ILE A 55 13.03 -4.51 -14.22
N ARG A 56 13.04 -5.43 -13.24
CA ARG A 56 14.21 -6.29 -13.00
C ARG A 56 14.63 -7.11 -14.23
N SER A 57 13.68 -7.43 -15.12
CA SER A 57 13.92 -8.06 -16.42
C SER A 57 14.91 -7.31 -17.30
N ASP A 58 14.90 -5.98 -17.22
CA ASP A 58 15.70 -5.14 -18.11
C ASP A 58 17.18 -5.12 -17.71
N MET A 59 17.50 -5.57 -16.49
CA MET A 59 18.87 -5.60 -15.97
C MET A 59 19.48 -7.01 -15.89
N HIS A 60 18.68 -8.07 -16.01
CA HIS A 60 19.17 -9.45 -15.96
C HIS A 60 18.41 -10.35 -16.95
N GLN A 61 19.13 -10.98 -17.89
CA GLN A 61 18.59 -11.92 -18.90
C GLN A 61 18.06 -13.25 -18.34
N TYR A 62 18.16 -13.51 -17.03
CA TYR A 62 17.68 -14.74 -16.42
C TYR A 62 16.32 -14.56 -15.71
N ASN A 63 15.36 -15.43 -16.05
CA ASN A 63 14.01 -15.46 -15.50
C ASN A 63 13.98 -15.87 -14.01
N LEU A 64 14.23 -14.92 -13.11
CA LEU A 64 13.99 -15.12 -11.68
C LEU A 64 12.51 -14.96 -11.34
N ARG A 65 11.98 -15.75 -10.39
CA ARG A 65 10.59 -15.73 -9.85
C ARG A 65 10.02 -14.34 -9.48
N ASN A 66 10.87 -13.30 -9.43
CA ASN A 66 10.54 -11.89 -9.15
C ASN A 66 10.66 -10.97 -10.37
N ASN A 67 10.63 -11.50 -11.60
CA ASN A 67 10.94 -10.75 -12.82
C ASN A 67 10.04 -9.52 -13.02
N THR A 68 8.79 -9.58 -12.54
CA THR A 68 7.80 -8.51 -12.64
C THR A 68 7.92 -7.41 -11.57
N ASN A 69 8.85 -7.55 -10.62
CA ASN A 69 9.06 -6.55 -9.58
C ASN A 69 9.92 -5.39 -10.08
N LEU A 70 9.57 -4.19 -9.60
CA LEU A 70 10.35 -2.99 -9.86
C LEU A 70 11.72 -3.15 -9.21
N HIS A 71 12.78 -2.81 -9.95
CA HIS A 71 14.12 -2.85 -9.40
C HIS A 71 14.27 -1.86 -8.25
N ILE A 72 14.77 -2.34 -7.11
CA ILE A 72 15.11 -1.53 -5.95
C ILE A 72 16.62 -1.64 -5.79
N LYS A 73 17.33 -0.52 -6.03
CA LYS A 73 18.77 -0.45 -5.81
C LYS A 73 19.06 -0.71 -4.34
N ALA A 74 19.97 -1.64 -4.05
CA ALA A 74 20.45 -1.85 -2.70
C ALA A 74 21.16 -0.57 -2.24
N THR A 75 20.76 -0.03 -1.09
CA THR A 75 21.39 1.15 -0.51
C THR A 75 22.02 0.80 0.82
N ARG A 76 23.29 1.17 1.01
CA ARG A 76 24.06 0.92 2.23
C ARG A 76 23.45 1.62 3.47
N LEU A 77 22.75 2.74 3.28
CA LEU A 77 22.22 3.56 4.36
C LEU A 77 20.71 3.38 4.53
N VAL A 78 20.27 3.21 5.78
CA VAL A 78 18.84 3.13 6.17
C VAL A 78 18.06 4.39 5.75
N LYS A 79 18.70 5.56 5.77
CA LYS A 79 18.08 6.82 5.31
C LYS A 79 17.72 6.76 3.82
N SER A 80 18.60 6.22 3.00
CA SER A 80 18.38 6.05 1.56
C SER A 80 17.25 5.06 1.29
N ASP A 81 17.19 3.97 2.06
CA ASP A 81 16.15 2.94 1.95
C ASP A 81 14.73 3.45 2.31
N LYS A 82 14.66 4.50 3.14
CA LYS A 82 13.41 5.17 3.54
C LYS A 82 12.96 6.26 2.56
N THR A 83 13.68 6.47 1.44
CA THR A 83 13.27 7.48 0.46
C THR A 83 11.89 7.18 -0.14
N PRO A 84 11.07 8.20 -0.47
CA PRO A 84 9.75 7.98 -1.06
C PRO A 84 9.79 7.16 -2.36
N SER A 85 10.88 7.31 -3.11
CA SER A 85 11.13 6.56 -4.35
C SER A 85 11.28 5.06 -4.09
N ILE A 86 12.06 4.67 -3.08
CA ILE A 86 12.25 3.26 -2.71
C ILE A 86 10.99 2.71 -2.04
N MET A 87 10.40 3.45 -1.09
CA MET A 87 9.18 3.04 -0.40
C MET A 87 8.03 2.77 -1.38
N SER A 88 7.83 3.65 -2.37
CA SER A 88 6.80 3.44 -3.39
C SER A 88 7.01 2.18 -4.23
N ARG A 89 8.27 1.78 -4.49
CA ARG A 89 8.59 0.52 -5.17
C ARG A 89 8.33 -0.68 -4.27
N LYS A 90 8.76 -0.64 -3.01
CA LYS A 90 8.49 -1.70 -2.02
C LYS A 90 7.00 -1.97 -1.90
N LEU A 91 6.21 -0.90 -1.75
CA LEU A 91 4.76 -0.99 -1.65
C LEU A 91 4.13 -1.61 -2.90
N TYR A 92 4.57 -1.18 -4.09
CA TYR A 92 4.04 -1.70 -5.35
C TYR A 92 4.43 -3.16 -5.61
N ASN A 93 5.65 -3.56 -5.26
CA ASN A 93 6.15 -4.92 -5.45
C ASN A 93 5.36 -5.95 -4.63
N LYS A 94 4.77 -5.55 -3.50
CA LYS A 94 3.89 -6.39 -2.69
C LYS A 94 2.57 -6.79 -3.33
N LEU A 95 2.14 -6.10 -4.38
CA LEU A 95 0.91 -6.46 -5.07
C LEU A 95 1.09 -7.73 -5.92
N PRO A 96 0.11 -8.63 -5.94
CA PRO A 96 0.04 -9.72 -6.93
C PRO A 96 0.08 -9.18 -8.36
N ILE A 97 0.60 -9.98 -9.29
CA ILE A 97 0.75 -9.56 -10.70
C ILE A 97 -0.60 -9.25 -11.34
N GLU A 98 -1.60 -10.04 -11.00
CA GLU A 98 -2.98 -9.96 -11.44
C GLU A 98 -3.59 -8.62 -11.04
N ILE A 99 -3.27 -8.12 -9.84
CA ILE A 99 -3.69 -6.78 -9.40
C ILE A 99 -2.90 -5.71 -10.16
N LYS A 100 -1.60 -5.90 -10.36
CA LYS A 100 -0.74 -4.97 -11.11
C LYS A 100 -1.16 -4.84 -12.58
N THR A 101 -1.79 -5.82 -13.20
CA THR A 101 -2.20 -5.80 -14.62
C THR A 101 -3.55 -5.13 -14.86
N LEU A 102 -4.46 -5.10 -13.87
CA LEU A 102 -5.80 -4.49 -13.97
C LEU A 102 -5.82 -3.09 -14.58
N GLU A 103 -6.90 -2.74 -15.28
CA GLU A 103 -7.15 -1.38 -15.74
C GLU A 103 -7.15 -0.39 -14.54
N ILE A 104 -6.74 0.86 -14.77
CA ILE A 104 -6.55 1.86 -13.71
C ILE A 104 -7.82 2.08 -12.86
N LYS A 105 -9.01 2.00 -13.45
CA LYS A 105 -10.29 2.16 -12.75
C LYS A 105 -10.51 0.99 -11.79
N ILE A 106 -10.41 -0.24 -12.30
CA ILE A 106 -10.59 -1.48 -11.52
C ILE A 106 -9.52 -1.60 -10.43
N PHE A 107 -8.26 -1.29 -10.76
CA PHE A 107 -7.13 -1.26 -9.83
C PHE A 107 -7.43 -0.38 -8.61
N LYS A 108 -7.88 0.86 -8.83
CA LYS A 108 -8.17 1.79 -7.72
C LYS A 108 -9.28 1.24 -6.82
N LYS A 109 -10.35 0.71 -7.41
CA LYS A 109 -11.49 0.17 -6.66
C LYS A 109 -11.05 -1.00 -5.77
N LYS A 110 -10.36 -1.99 -6.35
CA LYS A 110 -9.86 -3.16 -5.61
C LYS A 110 -8.87 -2.79 -4.51
N VAL A 111 -7.92 -1.91 -4.80
CA VAL A 111 -6.93 -1.47 -3.80
C VAL A 111 -7.58 -0.68 -2.66
N ILE A 112 -8.56 0.21 -2.95
CA ILE A 112 -9.28 0.93 -1.89
C ILE A 112 -10.04 -0.06 -1.00
N SER A 113 -10.80 -1.00 -1.60
CA SER A 113 -11.55 -2.02 -0.86
C SER A 113 -10.63 -2.83 0.06
N PHE A 114 -9.53 -3.34 -0.49
CA PHE A 114 -8.50 -4.07 0.25
C PHE A 114 -7.96 -3.28 1.45
N LEU A 115 -7.61 -2.00 1.24
CA LEU A 115 -7.04 -1.15 2.30
C LEU A 115 -8.05 -0.84 3.41
N ILE A 116 -9.33 -0.65 3.05
CA ILE A 116 -10.42 -0.46 4.02
C ILE A 116 -10.63 -1.73 4.83
N ASN A 117 -10.60 -2.91 4.20
CA ASN A 117 -10.86 -4.18 4.88
C ASN A 117 -9.76 -4.55 5.91
N ASN A 118 -8.52 -4.18 5.65
CA ASN A 118 -7.37 -4.51 6.51
C ASN A 118 -7.08 -3.47 7.60
N VAL A 119 -7.43 -2.19 7.36
CA VAL A 119 -7.28 -1.07 8.30
C VAL A 119 -5.85 -0.94 8.89
N PHE A 120 -4.89 -0.57 8.04
CA PHE A 120 -3.48 -0.50 8.45
C PHE A 120 -3.17 0.66 9.41
N TYR A 121 -2.54 0.38 10.55
CA TYR A 121 -2.11 1.36 11.56
C TYR A 121 -0.61 1.67 11.50
N ASN A 122 0.13 0.97 10.64
CA ASN A 122 1.48 1.30 10.25
C ASN A 122 1.79 0.73 8.85
N ILE A 123 2.95 1.06 8.28
CA ILE A 123 3.34 0.60 6.94
C ILE A 123 3.76 -0.88 6.94
N ASN A 124 4.34 -1.35 8.05
CA ASN A 124 4.86 -2.73 8.15
C ASN A 124 3.72 -3.75 8.12
N GLU A 125 2.56 -3.44 8.70
CA GLU A 125 1.36 -4.29 8.58
C GLU A 125 0.98 -4.57 7.11
N TYR A 126 1.33 -3.68 6.17
CA TYR A 126 1.19 -3.93 4.74
C TYR A 126 2.41 -4.66 4.13
N LEU A 127 3.62 -4.39 4.61
CA LEU A 127 4.87 -4.89 4.05
C LEU A 127 5.33 -6.25 4.60
N GLU A 128 4.78 -6.75 5.70
CA GLU A 128 5.15 -8.06 6.24
C GLU A 128 4.41 -9.20 5.51
N PRO A 129 3.08 -9.19 5.38
CA PRO A 129 2.34 -10.30 4.79
C PRO A 129 2.60 -10.50 3.30
N LYS A 130 2.40 -11.74 2.82
CA LYS A 130 2.36 -12.04 1.38
C LYS A 130 0.90 -11.98 0.91
N TRP A 131 0.57 -10.96 0.13
CA TRP A 131 -0.77 -10.77 -0.40
C TRP A 131 -1.04 -11.70 -1.59
N LYS A 132 -2.23 -12.27 -1.62
CA LYS A 132 -2.79 -13.09 -2.70
C LYS A 132 -3.90 -12.31 -3.41
N VAL A 133 -4.29 -12.76 -4.60
CA VAL A 133 -5.37 -12.11 -5.38
C VAL A 133 -6.70 -12.12 -4.62
N THR A 134 -6.97 -13.18 -3.85
CA THR A 134 -8.16 -13.36 -2.99
C THR A 134 -8.28 -12.30 -1.90
N ASP A 135 -7.20 -11.61 -1.54
CA ASP A 135 -7.27 -10.56 -0.54
C ASP A 135 -7.88 -9.28 -1.11
N PHE A 136 -7.95 -9.15 -2.45
CA PHE A 136 -8.44 -7.98 -3.19
C PHE A 136 -9.83 -8.17 -3.81
N THR A 137 -10.54 -9.24 -3.47
CA THR A 137 -11.97 -9.44 -3.79
C THR A 137 -12.83 -8.70 -2.78
#